data_AF-A0A3C1DTM1-F1
#
_entry.id   AF-A0A3C1DTM1-F1
#
_cell.length_a   1.000
_cell.length_b   1.000
_cell.length_c   1.000
_cell.angle_alpha   90.00
_cell.angle_beta   90.00
_cell.angle_gamma   90.00
#
_symmetry.space_group_name_H-M   'P 1'
#
loop_
_entity.id
_entity.type
_entity.pdbx_description
1 polymer ?
#
loop_
_entity_poly.entity_id
_entity_poly.type
_entity_poly.pdbx_seq_one_letter_code
_entity_poly.pdbx_strand_id
1 'polypeptide(L)' 'DVDGQARVRRSDGSTIDGLYAAGEVIGATATTGQSFCSGMLITPSVVHARLFAARLAAGQR' A
#
# COMPACT_ATOMS: atom_id res chain seq x y z
N ASP A 1 -2.37 -7.21 6.48
CA ASP A 1 -1.36 -6.45 5.71
C ASP A 1 -1.97 -6.10 4.35
N VAL A 2 -1.16 -5.80 3.33
CA VAL A 2 -1.63 -5.63 1.94
C VAL A 2 -0.90 -6.55 0.97
N ASP A 3 -1.51 -6.84 -0.17
CA ASP A 3 -0.85 -7.48 -1.31
C ASP A 3 -0.12 -6.47 -2.22
N GLY A 4 0.48 -6.95 -3.31
CA GLY A 4 1.19 -6.10 -4.28
C GLY A 4 0.30 -5.13 -5.06
N GLN A 5 -1.02 -5.20 -4.92
CA GLN A 5 -2.00 -4.27 -5.51
C GLN A 5 -2.63 -3.37 -4.44
N ALA A 6 -2.02 -3.27 -3.25
CA ALA A 6 -2.49 -2.48 -2.12
C ALA A 6 -3.86 -2.92 -1.54
N ARG A 7 -4.34 -4.13 -1.87
CA ARG A 7 -5.60 -4.66 -1.33
C ARG A 7 -5.39 -5.15 0.08
N VAL A 8 -6.27 -4.77 0.99
CA VAL A 8 -6.19 -5.20 2.40
C VAL A 8 -6.52 -6.69 2.50
N ARG A 9 -5.63 -7.44 3.15
CA ARG A 9 -5.82 -8.87 3.44
C ARG A 9 -6.32 -9.08 4.86
N ARG A 10 -7.28 -10.00 5.01
CA ARG A 10 -7.64 -10.63 6.29
C ARG A 10 -6.52 -11.54 6.76
N SER A 11 -6.61 -11.98 8.01
CA SER A 11 -5.66 -12.93 8.62
C SER A 11 -5.59 -14.28 7.90
N ASP A 12 -6.65 -14.67 7.18
CA ASP A 12 -6.70 -15.89 6.36
C ASP A 12 -6.07 -15.72 4.95
N GLY A 13 -5.55 -14.52 4.64
CA GLY A 13 -4.95 -14.18 3.35
C GLY A 13 -5.94 -13.73 2.27
N SER A 14 -7.25 -13.85 2.50
CA SER A 14 -8.28 -13.34 1.58
C SER A 14 -8.29 -11.81 1.54
N THR A 15 -8.58 -11.22 0.38
CA THR A 15 -8.72 -9.77 0.24
C THR A 15 -10.10 -9.30 0.70
N ILE A 16 -10.16 -8.06 1.20
CA ILE A 16 -11.40 -7.37 1.52
C ILE A 16 -11.78 -6.53 0.30
N ASP A 17 -12.93 -6.84 -0.30
CA ASP A 17 -13.36 -6.15 -1.52
C ASP A 17 -13.60 -4.66 -1.27
N GLY A 18 -13.13 -3.83 -2.21
CA GLY A 18 -13.20 -2.37 -2.12
C GLY A 18 -12.28 -1.71 -1.08
N LEU A 19 -11.49 -2.47 -0.31
CA LEU A 19 -10.63 -1.93 0.73
C LEU A 19 -9.14 -1.96 0.35
N TYR A 20 -8.54 -0.78 0.31
CA TYR A 20 -7.14 -0.55 -0.05
C TYR A 20 -6.44 0.25 1.04
N ALA A 21 -5.12 0.05 1.17
CA ALA A 21 -4.31 0.77 2.16
C ALA A 21 -2.94 1.14 1.60
N ALA A 22 -2.43 2.31 1.99
CA ALA A 22 -1.12 2.82 1.58
C ALA A 22 -0.53 3.76 2.64
N GLY A 23 0.78 3.95 2.57
CA GLY A 23 1.52 4.80 3.50
C GLY A 23 1.83 4.11 4.82
N GLU A 24 1.89 4.85 5.92
CA GLU A 24 2.38 4.31 7.19
C GLU A 24 1.48 3.20 7.77
N VAL A 25 0.18 3.21 7.45
CA VAL A 25 -0.79 2.20 7.92
C VAL A 25 -0.46 0.78 7.46
N ILE A 26 0.28 0.60 6.36
CA ILE A 26 0.72 -0.72 5.89
C ILE A 26 2.05 -1.16 6.53
N GLY A 27 2.60 -0.35 7.43
CA GLY A 27 3.90 -0.54 8.07
C GLY A 27 5.04 0.02 7.22
N ALA A 28 5.94 0.77 7.86
CA ALA A 28 7.11 1.38 7.21
C ALA A 28 7.97 0.35 6.45
N THR A 29 8.12 -0.85 7.03
CA THR A 29 8.90 -1.96 6.48
C THR A 29 8.37 -2.49 5.16
N ALA A 30 7.08 -2.30 4.85
CA ALA A 30 6.47 -2.73 3.60
C ALA A 30 7.03 -2.00 2.38
N THR A 31 7.68 -0.84 2.59
CA THR A 31 8.25 -0.02 1.49
C THR A 31 9.74 0.24 1.65
N THR A 32 10.29 0.19 2.87
CA THR A 32 11.70 0.53 3.13
C THR A 32 12.51 -0.60 3.77
N GLY A 33 11.92 -1.78 4.01
CA GLY A 33 12.61 -2.87 4.72
C GLY A 33 12.94 -2.51 6.18
N GLN A 34 14.04 -3.04 6.71
CA GLN A 34 14.43 -2.88 8.14
C GLN A 34 15.40 -1.71 8.40
N SER A 35 15.57 -0.80 7.44
CA SER A 35 16.41 0.39 7.60
C SER A 35 15.56 1.64 7.49
N PHE A 36 15.77 2.58 8.42
CA PHE A 36 14.97 3.80 8.54
C PHE A 36 15.87 5.03 8.63
N CYS A 37 15.53 6.04 7.85
CA CYS A 37 16.05 7.39 7.92
C CYS A 37 14.86 8.34 7.82
N SER A 38 14.97 9.50 8.44
CA SER A 38 13.91 10.50 8.40
C SER A 38 13.58 10.88 6.96
N GLY A 39 12.29 10.97 6.65
CA GLY A 39 11.79 11.32 5.32
C GLY A 39 11.60 10.16 4.33
N MET A 40 12.08 8.94 4.60
CA MET A 40 11.95 7.84 3.63
C MET A 40 10.51 7.37 3.37
N LEU A 41 9.57 7.69 4.25
CA LEU A 41 8.17 7.27 4.10
C LEU A 41 7.33 8.23 3.23
N ILE A 42 7.77 9.47 3.02
CA ILE A 42 6.95 10.46 2.28
C ILE A 42 6.73 10.02 0.83
N THR A 43 7.82 9.67 0.14
CA THR A 43 7.81 9.27 -1.27
C THR A 43 6.95 8.03 -1.50
N PRO A 44 7.19 6.88 -0.84
CA PRO A 44 6.36 5.70 -1.08
C PRO A 44 4.90 5.89 -0.63
N SER A 45 4.62 6.71 0.40
CA SER A 45 3.24 7.00 0.82
C SER A 45 2.45 7.74 -0.26
N VAL A 46 3.05 8.76 -0.87
CA VAL A 46 2.36 9.57 -1.89
C VAL A 46 2.38 8.89 -3.26
N VAL A 47 3.55 8.37 -3.68
CA VAL A 47 3.73 7.83 -5.03
C VAL A 47 2.97 6.52 -5.22
N HIS A 48 3.08 5.55 -4.29
CA HIS A 48 2.33 4.31 -4.43
C HIS A 48 0.83 4.57 -4.35
N ALA A 49 0.38 5.47 -3.45
CA ALA A 49 -1.02 5.85 -3.35
C ALA A 49 -1.57 6.42 -4.66
N ARG A 50 -0.85 7.38 -5.25
CA ARG A 50 -1.19 7.99 -6.53
C ARG A 50 -1.26 6.95 -7.65
N LEU A 51 -0.27 6.06 -7.75
CA LEU A 51 -0.19 5.07 -8.81
C LEU A 51 -1.30 4.02 -8.72
N PHE A 52 -1.58 3.47 -7.53
CA PHE A 52 -2.66 2.48 -7.41
C PHE A 52 -4.03 3.13 -7.62
N ALA A 53 -4.26 4.33 -7.08
CA ALA A 53 -5.53 5.02 -7.23
C ALA A 53 -5.83 5.36 -8.70
N ALA A 54 -4.81 5.73 -9.48
CA ALA A 54 -4.95 5.96 -10.92
C ALA A 54 -5.35 4.68 -11.68
N ARG A 55 -4.79 3.52 -11.31
CA ARG A 55 -5.14 2.22 -11.91
C ARG A 55 -6.57 1.81 -11.55
N LEU A 56 -6.97 2.01 -10.30
CA LEU A 56 -8.33 1.75 -9.84
C LEU A 56 -9.35 2.61 -10.59
N ALA A 57 -9.05 3.90 -10.78
CA ALA A 57 -9.89 4.82 -11.55
C ALA A 57 -9.97 4.43 -13.04
N ALA A 58 -8.91 3.83 -13.59
CA ALA A 58 -8.90 3.28 -14.95
C ALA A 58 -9.60 1.91 -15.09
N GLY A 59 -10.21 1.39 -14.01
CA GLY A 59 -10.93 0.12 -14.02
C GLY A 59 -10.05 -1.13 -13.89
N GLN A 60 -8.76 -0.96 -13.57
CA GLN A 60 -7.84 -2.07 -13.31
C GLN A 60 -7.92 -2.41 -11.81
N ARG A 61 -8.63 -3.50 -11.48
CA ARG A 61 -8.84 -4.01 -10.10
C ARG A 61 -7.99 -5.25 -9.81
#